data_AF-A0A1H8MSW3-F1
#
_entry.id   AF-A0A1H8MSW3-F1
#
_cell.length_a   1.000
_cell.length_b   1.000
_cell.length_c   1.000
_cell.angle_alpha   90.00
_cell.angle_beta   90.00
_cell.angle_gamma   90.00
#
_symmetry.space_group_name_H-M   'P 1'
#
loop_
_entity.id
_entity.type
_entity.pdbx_description
1 polymer ?
#
loop_
_entity_poly.entity_id
_entity_poly.type
_entity_poly.pdbx_seq_one_letter_code
_entity_poly.pdbx_strand_id
1 'polypeptide(L)' 'MTNEIHIASDTITVGSTLQHATLRSVQTVTEITDTAVRMTTDEHEFVYPREQLALELSTGRFELISQ' A
#
# COMPACT_ATOMS: atom_id res chain seq x y z
N MET A 1 -7.42 -16.09 -5.38
CA MET A 1 -7.00 -14.77 -5.89
C MET A 1 -6.18 -14.15 -4.78
N THR A 2 -4.93 -13.82 -5.03
CA THR A 2 -3.98 -13.44 -3.97
C THR A 2 -4.13 -11.95 -3.69
N ASN A 3 -5.02 -11.63 -2.76
CA ASN A 3 -5.33 -10.26 -2.31
C ASN A 3 -4.26 -9.70 -1.36
N GLU A 4 -3.00 -10.03 -1.64
CA GLU A 4 -1.87 -9.77 -0.74
C GLU A 4 -0.66 -9.36 -1.58
N ILE A 5 0.13 -8.40 -1.07
CA ILE A 5 1.42 -8.01 -1.65
C ILE A 5 2.50 -8.46 -0.67
N HIS A 6 3.37 -9.36 -1.10
CA HIS A 6 4.51 -9.76 -0.30
C HIS A 6 5.69 -8.84 -0.59
N ILE A 7 6.20 -8.20 0.45
CA ILE A 7 7.47 -7.48 0.44
C ILE A 7 8.46 -8.21 1.33
N ALA A 8 9.74 -7.86 1.27
CA ALA A 8 10.82 -8.63 1.89
C ALA A 8 10.64 -8.89 3.40
N SER A 9 9.89 -8.04 4.11
CA SER A 9 9.70 -8.14 5.56
C SER A 9 8.24 -8.24 6.00
N ASP A 10 7.28 -8.01 5.10
CA ASP A 10 5.86 -7.87 5.47
C ASP A 10 4.92 -8.32 4.34
N THR A 11 3.64 -8.47 4.68
CA THR A 11 2.57 -8.78 3.72
C THR A 11 1.50 -7.69 3.80
N ILE A 12 1.23 -6.99 2.70
CA ILE A 12 0.17 -5.98 2.66
C ILE A 12 -1.14 -6.65 2.26
N THR A 13 -2.17 -6.46 3.07
CA THR A 13 -3.53 -6.96 2.85
C THR A 13 -4.51 -5.80 2.71
N VAL A 14 -5.74 -6.09 2.28
CA VAL A 14 -6.84 -5.13 2.40
C VAL A 14 -7.08 -4.82 3.89
N GLY A 15 -7.16 -3.54 4.23
CA GLY A 15 -7.20 -3.03 5.61
C GLY A 15 -5.86 -2.52 6.14
N SER A 16 -4.74 -2.92 5.51
CA SER A 16 -3.42 -2.44 5.89
C SER A 16 -3.31 -0.91 5.76
N THR A 17 -2.62 -0.29 6.70
CA THR A 17 -2.39 1.16 6.74
C THR A 17 -0.93 1.45 6.44
N LEU A 18 -0.69 2.22 5.37
CA LEU A 18 0.63 2.64 4.91
C LEU A 18 0.84 4.12 5.18
N GLN A 19 2.04 4.50 5.62
CA GLN A 19 2.44 5.89 5.70
C GLN A 19 3.44 6.21 4.59
N HIS A 20 3.16 7.26 3.81
CA HIS A 20 4.13 7.79 2.86
C HIS A 20 5.25 8.51 3.61
N ALA A 21 6.51 8.10 3.42
CA ALA A 21 7.64 8.61 4.19
C ALA A 21 7.86 10.13 4.01
N THR A 22 7.78 10.62 2.76
CA THR A 22 7.97 12.06 2.44
C THR A 22 6.78 12.93 2.80
N LEU A 23 5.58 12.56 2.35
CA LEU A 23 4.36 13.37 2.54
C LEU A 23 3.74 13.20 3.94
N ARG A 24 4.21 12.21 4.72
CA ARG A 24 3.64 11.80 6.01
C ARG A 24 2.14 11.50 5.98
N SER A 25 1.58 11.29 4.79
CA SER A 25 0.18 10.95 4.56
C SER A 25 -0.06 9.47 4.88
N VAL A 26 -1.15 9.20 5.58
CA VAL A 26 -1.57 7.86 5.99
C VAL A 26 -2.67 7.40 5.05
N GLN A 27 -2.46 6.27 4.40
CA GLN A 27 -3.38 5.71 3.40
C GLN A 27 -3.74 4.27 3.80
N THR A 28 -5.02 3.93 3.70
CA THR A 28 -5.53 2.60 4.03
C THR A 28 -5.81 1.84 2.74
N VAL A 29 -5.31 0.61 2.63
CA VAL A 29 -5.54 -0.26 1.49
C VAL A 29 -6.99 -0.74 1.49
N THR A 30 -7.73 -0.41 0.44
CA THR A 30 -9.15 -0.78 0.30
C THR A 30 -9.36 -1.89 -0.71
N GLU A 31 -8.47 -2.02 -1.70
CA GLU A 31 -8.57 -3.04 -2.73
C GLU A 31 -7.18 -3.43 -3.25
N ILE A 32 -6.93 -4.72 -3.44
CA ILE A 32 -5.74 -5.25 -4.12
C ILE A 32 -6.23 -6.12 -5.26
N THR A 33 -5.86 -5.74 -6.48
CA THR A 33 -6.09 -6.52 -7.70
C THR A 33 -4.76 -7.10 -8.20
N ASP A 34 -4.79 -7.82 -9.32
CA ASP A 34 -3.58 -8.33 -9.97
C ASP A 34 -2.66 -7.20 -10.47
N THR A 35 -3.23 -6.05 -10.88
CA THR A 35 -2.48 -4.97 -11.54
C THR A 35 -2.39 -3.69 -10.72
N ALA A 36 -3.31 -3.46 -9.79
CA ALA A 36 -3.43 -2.21 -9.07
C ALA A 36 -3.83 -2.40 -7.60
N VAL A 37 -3.45 -1.43 -6.79
CA VAL A 37 -3.78 -1.33 -5.37
C VAL A 37 -4.48 0.01 -5.18
N ARG A 38 -5.67 -0.04 -4.59
CA ARG A 38 -6.39 1.14 -4.19
C ARG A 38 -6.17 1.40 -2.72
N MET A 39 -5.89 2.66 -2.43
CA MET A 39 -5.76 3.15 -1.08
C MET A 39 -6.61 4.40 -0.92
N THR A 40 -7.09 4.63 0.29
CA THR A 40 -7.87 5.81 0.63
C THR A 40 -7.24 6.53 1.81
N THR A 41 -7.19 7.84 1.72
CA THR A 41 -7.05 8.75 2.87
C THR A 41 -8.45 9.19 3.29
N ASP A 42 -8.57 9.95 4.39
CA ASP A 42 -9.85 10.54 4.81
C ASP A 42 -10.51 11.41 3.73
N GLU A 43 -9.73 11.96 2.78
CA GLU A 43 -10.21 12.95 1.81
C GLU A 43 -10.08 12.51 0.34
N HIS A 44 -9.21 11.54 0.03
CA HIS A 44 -8.83 11.19 -1.34
C HIS A 44 -8.61 9.69 -1.54
N GLU A 45 -9.00 9.20 -2.72
CA GLU A 45 -8.64 7.87 -3.22
C GLU A 45 -7.37 7.95 -4.10
N PHE A 46 -6.49 6.98 -3.91
CA PHE A 46 -5.26 6.80 -4.67
C PHE A 46 -5.21 5.41 -5.28
N VAL A 47 -4.76 5.33 -6.53
CA VAL A 47 -4.59 4.06 -7.25
C VAL A 47 -3.15 3.96 -7.68
N TYR A 48 -2.46 2.92 -7.22
CA TYR A 48 -1.07 2.65 -7.56
C TYR A 48 -0.98 1.33 -8.35
N PRO A 49 -0.12 1.24 -9.38
CA PRO A 49 0.22 -0.04 -9.96
C PRO A 49 0.81 -0.96 -8.88
N ARG A 50 0.37 -2.22 -8.84
CA ARG A 50 0.77 -3.20 -7.81
C ARG A 50 2.29 -3.35 -7.74
N GLU A 51 2.96 -3.48 -8.89
CA GLU A 51 4.41 -3.61 -8.97
C GLU A 51 5.13 -2.35 -8.50
N GLN A 52 4.60 -1.17 -8.83
CA GLN A 52 5.17 0.10 -8.38
C GLN A 52 5.07 0.23 -6.86
N LEU A 53 3.91 -0.08 -6.27
CA LEU A 53 3.72 0.00 -4.82
C LEU A 53 4.66 -0.97 -4.09
N ALA A 54 4.80 -2.20 -4.61
CA ALA A 54 5.73 -3.19 -4.05
C ALA A 54 7.19 -2.69 -4.08
N LEU A 55 7.60 -2.04 -5.16
CA LEU A 55 8.91 -1.40 -5.27
C LEU A 55 9.05 -0.24 -4.27
N GLU A 56 8.04 0.61 -4.16
CA GLU A 56 8.05 1.77 -3.27
C GLU A 56 8.15 1.37 -1.80
N LEU A 57 7.39 0.35 -1.39
CA LEU A 57 7.52 -0.29 -0.08
C LEU A 57 8.92 -0.87 0.14
N SER A 58 9.46 -1.60 -0.85
CA SER A 58 10.81 -2.18 -0.76
C SER A 58 11.91 -1.12 -0.66
N THR A 59 11.69 0.06 -1.22
CA THR A 59 12.62 1.20 -1.14
C THR A 59 12.39 2.10 0.08
N GLY A 60 11.40 1.79 0.94
CA GLY A 60 11.07 2.59 2.13
C GLY A 60 10.35 3.91 1.82
N ARG A 61 9.76 4.07 0.62
CA ARG A 61 8.90 5.23 0.32
C ARG A 61 7.55 5.14 1.02
N PHE A 62 7.06 3.91 1.21
CA PHE A 62 5.94 3.62 2.07
C PHE A 62 6.40 2.72 3.21
N GLU A 63 5.88 2.98 4.40
CA GLU A 63 6.09 2.16 5.58
C GLU A 63 4.74 1.58 6.00
N LEU A 64 4.71 0.27 6.28
CA LEU A 64 3.55 -0.36 6.89
C LEU A 64 3.50 0.01 8.37
N ILE A 65 2.40 0.63 8.80
CA ILE A 65 2.22 1.08 10.19
C ILE A 65 1.10 0.34 10.92
N SER A 66 0.20 -0.34 10.21
CA SER A 66 -0.84 -1.21 10.79
C SER A 66 -1.34 -2.23 9.77
N GLN A 67 -1.80 -3.40 10.24
CA GLN A 67 -2.45 -4.45 9.44
C GLN A 67 -3.86 -4.75 9.95
#